data_AF-A0A1S8XTS9-F1
#
_entry.id   AF-A0A1S8XTS9-F1
#
_cell.length_a   1.000
_cell.length_b   1.000
_cell.length_c   1.000
_cell.angle_alpha   90.00
_cell.angle_beta   90.00
_cell.angle_gamma   90.00
#
_symmetry.space_group_name_H-M   'P 1'
#
loop_
_entity.id
_entity.type
_entity.pdbx_description
1 polymer ?
#
loop_
_entity_poly.entity_id
_entity_poly.type
_entity_poly.pdbx_seq_one_letter_code
_entity_poly.pdbx_strand_id
1 'polypeptide(L)' 'MKLQFRKSSSSTYTTVKTVYTAASGNLKTTTTASAAGYWRWSYAGNSTVASVSAAGDGVALK' A
#
# COMPACT_ATOMS: atom_id res chain seq x y z
N MET A 1 -3.62 -5.07 -7.01
CA MET A 1 -2.73 -4.19 -6.24
C MET A 1 -2.93 -4.41 -4.74
N LYS A 2 -1.89 -4.26 -3.91
CA LYS A 2 -1.99 -4.43 -2.45
C LYS A 2 -1.65 -3.10 -1.76
N LEU A 3 -2.55 -2.58 -0.94
CA LEU A 3 -2.27 -1.47 -0.05
C LEU A 3 -1.63 -2.04 1.21
N GLN A 4 -0.45 -1.55 1.54
CA GLN A 4 0.32 -1.98 2.69
C GLN A 4 0.52 -0.85 3.67
N PHE A 5 0.53 -1.20 4.95
CA PHE A 5 0.85 -0.29 6.05
C PHE A 5 1.98 -0.86 6.90
N ARG A 6 2.80 0.03 7.43
CA ARG A 6 3.84 -0.28 8.40
C ARG A 6 3.85 0.80 9.48
N LYS A 7 3.72 0.41 10.75
CA LYS A 7 3.87 1.35 11.88
C LYS A 7 5.27 1.95 11.90
N SER A 8 5.42 3.19 12.36
CA SER A 8 6.74 3.84 12.46
C SER A 8 7.74 3.07 13.33
N SER A 9 7.26 2.31 14.33
CA SER A 9 8.08 1.46 15.20
C SER A 9 8.42 0.09 14.59
N SER A 10 8.00 -0.20 13.36
CA SER A 10 8.23 -1.49 12.70
C SER A 10 8.95 -1.32 11.36
N SER A 11 9.69 -2.36 10.96
CA SER A 11 10.29 -2.49 9.64
C SER A 11 9.42 -3.26 8.64
N THR A 12 8.35 -3.92 9.10
CA THR A 12 7.55 -4.86 8.30
C THR A 12 6.26 -4.24 7.77
N TYR A 13 6.07 -4.30 6.45
CA TYR A 13 4.82 -3.93 5.81
C TYR A 13 3.82 -5.09 5.84
N THR A 14 2.59 -4.82 6.25
CA THR A 14 1.48 -5.75 6.19
C THR A 14 0.47 -5.30 5.13
N THR A 15 -0.13 -6.25 4.43
CA THR A 15 -1.21 -5.94 3.49
C THR A 15 -2.48 -5.71 4.28
N VAL A 16 -3.04 -4.51 4.18
CA VAL A 16 -4.31 -4.19 4.84
C VAL A 16 -5.49 -4.23 3.88
N LYS A 17 -5.23 -4.16 2.57
CA LYS A 17 -6.27 -4.29 1.53
C LYS A 17 -5.72 -4.75 0.20
N THR A 18 -6.48 -5.58 -0.50
CA THR A 18 -6.26 -5.87 -1.92
C THR A 18 -7.26 -5.06 -2.72
N VAL A 19 -6.77 -4.33 -3.73
CA VAL A 19 -7.57 -3.42 -4.55
C VAL A 19 -7.27 -3.71 -6.02
N TYR A 20 -8.33 -3.76 -6.84
CA TYR A 20 -8.24 -3.91 -8.28
C TYR A 20 -8.24 -2.55 -8.94
N THR A 21 -7.46 -2.41 -10.00
CA THR A 21 -7.45 -1.21 -10.85
C THR A 21 -8.77 -1.11 -11.60
N ALA A 22 -9.28 0.11 -11.77
CA ALA A 22 -10.38 0.36 -12.69
C ALA A 22 -9.94 0.13 -14.14
N ALA A 23 -10.90 0.00 -15.05
CA ALA A 23 -10.62 -0.16 -16.49
C ALA A 23 -9.76 0.99 -17.08
N SER A 24 -9.83 2.17 -16.47
CA SER A 24 -9.01 3.35 -16.82
C SER A 24 -7.63 3.38 -16.14
N GLY A 25 -7.20 2.31 -15.46
CA GLY A 25 -5.91 2.21 -14.78
C GLY A 25 -5.83 2.88 -13.40
N ASN A 26 -6.91 3.54 -12.96
CA ASN A 26 -6.93 4.23 -11.67
C ASN A 26 -7.08 3.26 -10.48
N LEU A 27 -6.50 3.65 -9.34
CA LEU A 27 -6.59 2.89 -8.10
C LEU A 27 -6.93 3.82 -6.93
N LYS A 28 -8.03 3.54 -6.23
CA LYS A 28 -8.48 4.33 -5.08
C LYS A 28 -9.01 3.43 -3.97
N THR A 29 -8.68 3.77 -2.73
CA THR A 29 -9.31 3.15 -1.56
C THR A 29 -9.18 4.05 -0.34
N THR A 30 -10.02 3.81 0.65
CA THR A 30 -9.99 4.51 1.94
C THR A 30 -9.85 3.49 3.05
N THR A 31 -9.07 3.83 4.07
CA THR A 31 -8.82 3.02 5.26
C THR A 31 -8.49 3.96 6.42
N THR A 32 -8.88 3.57 7.62
CA THR A 32 -8.63 4.36 8.83
C THR A 32 -7.24 4.02 9.37
N ALA A 33 -6.39 5.01 9.53
CA ALA A 33 -5.12 4.84 10.22
C ALA A 33 -5.34 4.80 11.74
N SER A 34 -4.96 3.70 12.39
CA SER A 34 -5.02 3.54 13.85
C SER A 34 -3.68 3.81 14.55
N ALA A 35 -2.61 4.02 13.78
CA ALA A 35 -1.28 4.38 14.27
C ALA A 35 -0.55 5.25 13.23
N ALA A 36 0.44 6.02 13.69
CA ALA A 36 1.38 6.68 12.79
C ALA A 36 2.29 5.66 12.10
N GLY A 37 2.65 5.92 10.84
CA GLY A 37 3.40 4.97 10.04
C GLY A 37 3.50 5.35 8.58
N TYR A 38 3.74 4.34 7.76
CA TYR A 38 3.99 4.48 6.33
C TYR A 38 3.03 3.62 5.53
N TRP A 39 2.43 4.21 4.52
CA TRP A 39 1.57 3.55 3.54
C TRP A 39 2.33 3.33 2.24
N ARG A 40 2.08 2.23 1.55
CA ARG A 40 2.58 2.05 0.18
C ARG A 40 1.68 1.14 -0.63
N TRP A 41 1.75 1.30 -1.95
CA TRP A 41 1.23 0.31 -2.89
C TRP A 41 2.30 -0.73 -3.21
N SER A 42 1.89 -1.99 -3.29
CA SER A 42 2.73 -3.09 -3.75
C SER A 42 2.01 -3.88 -4.84
N TYR A 43 2.72 -4.08 -5.95
CA TYR A 43 2.32 -4.94 -7.05
C TYR A 43 3.16 -6.21 -6.99
N ALA A 44 2.48 -7.37 -6.97
CA ALA A 44 3.14 -8.66 -6.83
C ALA A 44 3.80 -9.16 -8.13
N GLY A 45 3.66 -8.44 -9.24
CA GLY A 45 4.09 -8.92 -10.55
C GLY A 45 3.13 -9.93 -11.16
N ASN A 46 3.40 -10.28 -12.42
CA ASN A 46 2.85 -11.42 -13.13
C ASN A 46 3.92 -11.97 -14.11
N SER A 47 3.52 -12.80 -15.07
CA SER A 47 4.45 -13.40 -16.04
C SER A 47 5.13 -12.42 -16.99
N THR A 48 4.60 -11.20 -17.16
CA THR A 48 5.10 -10.22 -18.13
C THR A 48 5.54 -8.90 -17.48
N VAL A 49 5.14 -8.64 -16.24
CA VAL A 49 5.46 -7.41 -15.49
C VAL A 49 6.06 -7.79 -14.15
N ALA A 50 7.26 -7.29 -13.86
CA ALA A 50 7.94 -7.54 -12.60
C ALA A 50 7.17 -6.97 -11.39
N SER A 51 7.42 -7.53 -10.22
CA SER A 51 6.90 -7.00 -8.96
C SER A 51 7.58 -5.68 -8.60
N VAL A 52 6.81 -4.75 -8.03
CA VAL A 52 7.33 -3.45 -7.62
C VAL A 52 6.54 -2.91 -6.43
N SER A 53 7.23 -2.20 -5.54
CA SER A 53 6.64 -1.48 -4.42
C SER A 53 6.92 0.00 -4.54
N ALA A 54 5.91 0.81 -4.30
CA ALA A 54 6.06 2.26 -4.22
C ALA A 54 6.89 2.64 -2.97
N ALA A 55 7.45 3.84 -3.00
CA ALA A 55 7.99 4.49 -1.80
C ALA A 55 6.90 4.61 -0.72
N GLY A 56 7.32 4.59 0.54
CA GLY A 56 6.42 4.77 1.67
C GLY A 56 6.00 6.23 1.82
N ASP A 57 4.70 6.46 1.98
CA ASP A 57 4.12 7.75 2.30
C ASP A 57 3.81 7.84 3.81
N GLY A 58 4.29 8.89 4.46
CA GLY A 58 4.22 9.04 5.91
C GLY A 58 2.89 9.61 6.39
N VAL A 59 2.26 8.96 7.36
CA VAL A 59 1.02 9.43 7.98
C VAL A 59 1.23 9.57 9.49
N ALA A 60 0.89 10.75 10.02
CA ALA A 60 0.84 11.03 11.44
C ALA A 60 -0.62 11.10 11.92
N LEU A 61 -0.86 10.65 13.16
CA LEU A 61 -2.13 10.89 13.85
C LEU A 61 -2.06 12.23 14.58
N LYS A 62 -3.21 12.90 14.70
CA LYS A 62 -3.35 14.18 15.41
C LYS A 62 -3.83 13.95 16.84
#